data_AF-A0A9E4Q1B8-F1
#
_entry.id   AF-A0A9E4Q1B8-F1
#
_cell.length_a   1.000
_cell.length_b   1.000
_cell.length_c   1.000
_cell.angle_alpha   90.00
_cell.angle_beta   90.00
_cell.angle_gamma   90.00
#
_symmetry.space_group_name_H-M   'P 1'
#
loop_
_entity.id
_entity.type
_entity.pdbx_description
1 polymer ?
#
loop_
_entity_poly.entity_id
_entity_poly.type
_entity_poly.pdbx_seq_one_letter_code
_entity_poly.pdbx_strand_id
1 'polypeptide(L)' 'MRNVVLTAHIGTATRDLRIDMARTVADNVILAIKGERAPHVVDPQVYGERPPPPVERIG' A
#
# COMPACT_ATOMS: atom_id res chain seq x y z
N MET A 1 -16.49 -20.45 -21.22
CA MET A 1 -15.41 -19.44 -21.39
C MET A 1 -15.72 -18.35 -22.43
N ARG A 2 -16.99 -18.11 -22.82
CA ARG A 2 -17.32 -17.09 -23.85
C ARG A 2 -17.58 -15.68 -23.30
N ASN A 3 -17.62 -15.52 -21.98
CA ASN A 3 -18.07 -14.32 -21.28
C ASN A 3 -17.14 -13.93 -20.12
N VAL A 4 -15.88 -14.36 -20.17
CA VAL A 4 -14.89 -14.09 -19.12
C VAL A 4 -13.70 -13.39 -19.75
N VAL A 5 -13.28 -12.29 -19.13
CA VAL A 5 -12.05 -11.58 -19.49
C VAL A 5 -11.03 -11.86 -18.38
N LEU A 6 -9.92 -12.48 -18.77
CA LEU A 6 -8.79 -12.71 -17.89
C LEU A 6 -7.79 -11.55 -18.08
N THR A 7 -7.23 -11.05 -16.98
CA THR A 7 -6.19 -10.02 -17.03
C THR A 7 -4.96 -10.52 -16.26
N ALA A 8 -3.78 -10.18 -16.75
CA ALA A 8 -2.51 -10.62 -16.16
C ALA A 8 -2.11 -9.77 -14.93
N HIS A 9 -3.03 -9.61 -13.96
CA HIS A 9 -2.84 -8.76 -12.77
C HIS A 9 -2.38 -7.31 -13.11
N ILE A 10 -2.85 -6.78 -14.24
CA ILE A 10 -2.39 -5.50 -14.81
C ILE A 10 -3.17 -4.28 -14.30
N GLY A 11 -3.95 -4.42 -13.22
CA GLY A 11 -4.86 -3.38 -12.72
C GLY A 11 -4.18 -2.04 -12.39
N THR A 12 -2.88 -2.05 -12.06
CA THR A 12 -2.07 -0.85 -11.77
C THR A 12 -0.88 -0.66 -12.72
N ALA A 13 -0.83 -1.41 -13.83
CA ALA A 13 0.36 -1.56 -14.65
C ALA A 13 0.59 -0.42 -15.68
N THR A 14 0.06 0.79 -15.44
CA THR A 14 0.40 1.96 -16.28
C THR A 14 1.74 2.55 -15.85
N ARG A 15 2.50 3.11 -16.79
CA ARG A 15 3.83 3.68 -16.49
C ARG A 15 3.79 4.71 -15.37
N ASP A 16 2.86 5.65 -15.46
CA ASP A 16 2.78 6.77 -14.52
C ASP A 16 2.41 6.29 -13.11
N LEU A 17 1.41 5.40 -12.99
CA LEU A 17 1.02 4.85 -11.70
C LEU A 17 2.15 4.03 -11.07
N ARG A 18 2.88 3.24 -11.87
CA ARG A 18 4.03 2.47 -11.36
C ARG A 18 5.17 3.37 -10.87
N ILE A 19 5.40 4.52 -11.51
CA ILE A 19 6.38 5.51 -11.05
C ILE A 19 5.93 6.16 -9.74
N ASP A 20 4.66 6.54 -9.64
CA ASP A 20 4.13 7.17 -8.43
C ASP A 20 4.11 6.20 -7.24
N MET A 21 3.80 4.92 -7.47
CA MET A 21 3.96 3.86 -6.47
C MET A 21 5.42 3.74 -6.01
N ALA A 22 6.38 3.75 -6.93
CA ALA A 22 7.80 3.64 -6.59
C ALA A 22 8.29 4.83 -5.76
N ARG A 23 7.90 6.05 -6.12
CA ARG A 23 8.17 7.27 -5.35
C ARG A 23 7.55 7.20 -3.96
N THR A 24 6.27 6.81 -3.88
CA THR A 24 5.55 6.65 -2.61
C THR A 24 6.30 5.68 -1.68
N VAL A 25 6.76 4.54 -2.19
CA VAL A 25 7.56 3.58 -1.41
C VAL A 25 8.86 4.21 -0.92
N ALA A 26 9.63 4.85 -1.83
CA ALA A 26 10.90 5.47 -1.49
C ALA A 26 10.73 6.57 -0.41
N ASP A 27 9.73 7.44 -0.56
CA ASP A 27 9.47 8.54 0.37
C ASP A 27 9.12 8.02 1.77
N ASN A 28 8.27 6.99 1.87
CA ASN A 28 7.96 6.37 3.16
C ASN A 28 9.20 5.78 3.84
N VAL A 29 10.06 5.08 3.08
CA VAL A 29 11.30 4.48 3.62
C VAL A 29 12.27 5.57 4.10
N ILE A 30 12.45 6.63 3.31
CA ILE A 30 13.35 7.73 3.66
C ILE A 30 12.88 8.40 4.96
N LEU A 31 11.58 8.70 5.10
CA LEU A 31 11.04 9.31 6.32
C LEU A 31 11.21 8.38 7.52
N ALA A 32 10.92 7.09 7.37
CA ALA A 32 11.09 6.11 8.45
C ALA A 32 12.54 6.03 8.94
N ILE A 33 13.52 6.01 8.02
CA ILE A 33 14.95 5.97 8.36
C ILE A 33 15.39 7.25 9.09
N LYS A 34 14.79 8.41 8.77
CA LYS A 34 15.04 9.67 9.48
C LYS A 34 14.43 9.71 10.88
N GLY A 35 13.70 8.68 11.30
CA GLY A 35 12.94 8.67 12.55
C GLY A 35 11.64 9.47 12.47
N GLU A 36 11.22 9.87 11.27
CA GLU A 36 9.96 10.56 11.03
C GLU A 36 8.83 9.54 10.80
N ARG A 37 7.59 9.95 11.06
CA ARG A 37 6.41 9.10 10.81
C ARG A 37 6.16 9.01 9.31
N ALA A 38 6.26 7.80 8.77
CA ALA A 38 5.97 7.53 7.37
C ALA A 38 4.45 7.60 7.12
N PRO A 39 3.99 8.34 6.09
CA PRO A 39 2.58 8.69 5.92
C PRO A 39 1.67 7.51 5.59
N HIS A 40 2.21 6.43 5.03
CA HIS A 40 1.44 5.26 4.54
C HIS A 40 1.75 3.97 5.32
N VAL A 41 2.19 4.08 6.57
CA VAL A 41 2.36 2.90 7.44
C VAL A 41 1.00 2.28 7.73
N VAL A 42 0.91 0.97 7.49
CA VAL A 42 -0.32 0.19 7.69
C VAL A 42 -0.54 -0.18 9.14
N ASP A 43 0.54 -0.52 9.86
CA ASP A 43 0.48 -0.88 11.27
C ASP A 43 0.88 0.32 12.15
N PRO A 44 -0.07 1.04 12.78
CA PRO A 44 0.25 2.18 13.63
C PRO A 44 0.94 1.76 14.94
N GLN A 45 0.92 0.47 15.31
CA GLN A 45 1.54 -0.03 16.53
C GLN A 45 3.07 0.11 16.51
N VAL A 46 3.69 0.23 15.33
CA VAL A 46 5.13 0.51 15.21
C VAL A 46 5.51 1.88 15.80
N TYR A 47 4.53 2.76 15.98
CA TYR A 47 4.67 4.06 16.63
C TYR A 47 4.16 4.07 18.09
N GLY A 48 3.82 2.91 18.65
CA GLY A 48 3.25 2.79 20.00
C GLY A 48 1.75 3.13 20.09
N GLU A 49 1.07 3.28 18.95
CA GLU A 49 -0.37 3.54 18.90
C GLU A 49 -1.19 2.26 19.18
N ARG A 50 -2.47 2.43 19.55
CA ARG A 50 -3.37 1.29 19.79
C ARG A 50 -3.70 0.59 18.45
N PRO A 51 -3.76 -0.76 18.41
CA PRO A 51 -4.20 -1.48 17.21
C PRO A 51 -5.60 -1.04 16.75
N PRO A 52 -5.82 -0.96 15.43
CA PRO A 52 -7.16 -0.74 14.89
C PRO A 52 -8.07 -1.92 15.26
N PRO A 53 -9.39 -1.70 15.39
CA PRO A 53 -10.33 -2.80 15.61
C PRO A 53 -10.26 -3.80 14.44
N PRO A 54 -10.54 -5.09 14.66
CA PRO A 54 -10.58 -6.07 13.59
C PRO A 54 -11.56 -5.63 12.49
N VAL A 55 -11.09 -5.60 11.25
CA VAL A 55 -11.97 -5.39 10.08
C VAL A 55 -12.74 -6.68 9.80
N GLU A 56 -14.06 -6.58 9.79
CA GLU A 56 -14.93 -7.66 9.34
C GLU A 56 -14.63 -7.95 7.87
N ARG A 57 -14.13 -9.15 7.59
CA ARG A 57 -13.90 -9.60 6.22
C ARG A 57 -15.23 -10.11 5.69
N ILE A 58 -15.73 -9.49 4.62
CA ILE A 58 -16.86 -10.02 3.87
C ILE A 58 -16.37 -11.32 3.21
N GLY A 59 -16.90 -12.45 3.69
CA GLY A 59 -16.68 -13.79 3.15
C GLY A 59 -17.91 -14.26 2.41
#